data_AF-A0A2V7WYW5-F1
#
_entry.id   AF-A0A2V7WYW5-F1
#
_cell.length_a   1.000
_cell.length_b   1.000
_cell.length_c   1.000
_cell.angle_alpha   90.00
_cell.angle_beta   90.00
_cell.angle_gamma   90.00
#
_symmetry.space_group_name_H-M   'P 1'
#
loop_
_entity.id
_entity.type
_entity.pdbx_description
1 polymer ?
#
loop_
_entity_poly.entity_id
_entity_poly.type
_entity_poly.pdbx_seq_one_letter_code
_entity_poly.pdbx_strand_id
1 'polypeptide(L)' 'MKPSSTSRNKKTSDKNARLRMFLVPCSCGMTFAVAENYDRQGTAWSRYMVCPGCGKRHDPKNRLLQIGFQAEGYWTVDDC' A
#
# COMPACT_ATOMS: atom_id res chain seq x y z
N MET A 1 -8.60 -24.06 35.23
CA MET A 1 -8.12 -23.70 33.88
C MET A 1 -9.04 -22.59 33.35
N LYS A 2 -8.52 -21.39 33.07
CA LYS A 2 -9.31 -20.24 32.58
C LYS A 2 -9.28 -20.21 31.05
N PRO A 3 -10.39 -20.00 30.33
CA PRO A 3 -10.35 -19.80 28.89
C PRO A 3 -9.89 -18.37 28.58
N SER A 4 -8.77 -18.26 27.86
CA SER A 4 -8.29 -16.99 27.31
C SER A 4 -9.21 -16.55 26.16
N SER A 5 -10.00 -15.52 26.43
CA SER A 5 -10.86 -14.83 25.47
C SER A 5 -10.02 -14.17 24.37
N THR A 6 -9.98 -14.78 23.18
CA THR A 6 -9.41 -14.16 21.99
C THR A 6 -10.39 -13.11 21.48
N SER A 7 -10.23 -11.86 21.93
CA SER A 7 -11.00 -10.72 21.44
C SER A 7 -10.62 -10.45 19.98
N ARG A 8 -11.49 -10.89 19.06
CA ARG A 8 -11.36 -10.68 17.62
C ARG A 8 -11.63 -9.21 17.35
N ASN A 9 -10.57 -8.41 17.22
CA ASN A 9 -10.67 -6.97 17.06
C ASN A 9 -11.38 -6.64 15.73
N LYS A 10 -12.64 -6.21 15.80
CA LYS A 10 -13.49 -5.89 14.65
C LYS A 10 -13.02 -4.56 14.09
N LYS A 11 -12.30 -4.57 12.95
CA LYS A 11 -11.99 -3.34 12.19
C LYS A 11 -13.29 -2.61 11.88
N THR A 12 -13.55 -1.53 12.61
CA THR A 12 -14.59 -0.55 12.28
C THR A 12 -14.16 0.12 10.98
N SER A 13 -14.84 -0.22 9.88
CA SER A 13 -14.72 0.49 8.62
C SER A 13 -15.22 1.92 8.85
N ASP A 14 -14.29 2.86 9.00
CA ASP A 14 -14.58 4.27 9.03
C ASP A 14 -15.26 4.62 7.70
N LYS A 15 -16.55 5.00 7.74
CA LYS A 15 -17.34 5.31 6.54
C LYS A 15 -16.84 6.59 5.84
N ASN A 16 -15.84 7.25 6.41
CA ASN A 16 -15.19 8.45 5.89
C ASN A 16 -13.73 8.21 5.47
N ALA A 17 -13.27 6.96 5.43
CA ALA A 17 -11.95 6.65 4.88
C ALA A 17 -11.95 7.00 3.38
N ARG A 18 -11.36 8.15 3.03
CA ARG A 18 -11.11 8.53 1.63
C ARG A 18 -10.38 7.40 0.94
N LEU A 19 -10.87 6.98 -0.22
CA LEU A 19 -10.22 5.95 -1.03
C LEU A 19 -8.80 6.41 -1.39
N ARG A 20 -7.82 5.56 -1.11
CA ARG A 20 -6.41 5.80 -1.39
C ARG A 20 -5.82 4.60 -2.12
N MET A 21 -4.86 4.87 -2.99
CA MET A 21 -4.04 3.84 -3.62
C MET A 21 -2.57 4.21 -3.47
N PHE A 22 -1.73 3.19 -3.40
CA PHE A 22 -0.29 3.32 -3.30
C PHE A 22 0.34 2.76 -4.56
N LEU A 23 1.22 3.53 -5.19
CA LEU A 23 1.81 3.21 -6.48
C LEU A 23 3.32 3.23 -6.39
N VAL A 24 3.99 2.37 -7.17
CA VAL A 24 5.44 2.38 -7.35
C VAL A 24 5.76 2.62 -8.82
N PRO A 25 6.39 3.76 -9.18
CA PRO A 25 6.88 4.01 -10.52
C PRO A 25 8.22 3.30 -10.76
N CYS A 26 8.29 2.53 -11.84
CA CYS A 26 9.52 1.91 -12.33
C CYS A 26 10.14 2.77 -13.42
N SER A 27 11.47 2.82 -13.46
CA SER A 27 12.22 3.49 -14.55
C SER A 27 12.06 2.81 -15.92
N CYS A 28 11.41 1.64 -15.99
CA CYS A 28 11.02 1.04 -17.27
C CYS A 28 9.73 1.66 -17.86
N GLY A 29 9.14 2.66 -17.21
CA GLY A 29 7.92 3.34 -17.66
C GLY A 29 6.61 2.74 -17.12
N MET A 30 6.68 1.64 -16.36
CA MET A 30 5.50 1.03 -15.73
C MET A 30 5.31 1.55 -14.31
N THR A 31 4.07 1.85 -13.94
CA THR A 31 3.66 2.13 -12.57
C THR A 31 2.68 1.05 -12.13
N PHE A 32 2.88 0.48 -10.94
CA PHE A 32 2.04 -0.61 -10.44
C PHE A 32 1.55 -0.34 -9.02
N ALA A 33 0.34 -0.83 -8.73
CA ALA A 33 -0.34 -0.63 -7.46
C ALA A 33 0.11 -1.65 -6.40
N VAL A 34 0.13 -1.21 -5.15
CA VAL A 34 0.65 -1.96 -4.01
C VAL A 34 -0.29 -1.81 -2.81
N ALA A 35 -0.32 -2.81 -1.93
CA ALA A 35 -1.16 -2.78 -0.75
C ALA A 35 -0.69 -1.72 0.26
N GLU A 36 -1.60 -1.07 0.99
CA GLU A 36 -1.28 -0.04 2.01
C GLU A 36 -0.29 -0.54 3.07
N ASN A 37 -0.38 -1.81 3.44
CA ASN A 37 0.42 -2.43 4.49
C ASN A 37 1.65 -3.19 3.96
N TYR A 38 2.12 -2.87 2.76
CA TYR A 38 3.23 -3.60 2.12
C TYR A 38 4.51 -3.61 2.97
N ASP A 39 4.75 -2.59 3.79
CA ASP A 39 5.93 -2.46 4.65
C ASP A 39 5.78 -3.15 6.02
N ARG A 40 4.54 -3.52 6.39
CA ARG A 40 4.19 -4.10 7.69
C ARG A 40 4.34 -5.62 7.73
N GLN A 41 4.53 -6.28 6.59
CA GLN A 41 4.61 -7.74 6.51
C GLN A 41 5.89 -8.14 5.76
N GLY A 42 7.01 -8.28 6.50
CA GLY A 42 8.25 -8.77 5.91
C GLY A 42 9.50 -8.66 6.79
N THR A 43 10.51 -9.50 6.49
CA THR A 43 11.88 -9.31 6.98
C THR A 43 12.59 -8.28 6.09
N ALA A 44 13.77 -7.78 6.48
CA ALA A 44 14.48 -6.75 5.71
C ALA A 44 14.74 -7.13 4.23
N TRP A 45 14.70 -8.42 3.89
CA TRP A 45 14.94 -8.96 2.54
C TRP A 45 13.66 -9.17 1.72
N SER A 46 12.49 -9.27 2.35
CA SER A 46 11.20 -9.38 1.68
C SER A 46 10.52 -8.02 1.45
N ARG A 47 11.26 -6.92 1.62
CA ARG A 47 10.77 -5.54 1.43
C ARG A 47 10.70 -5.09 -0.02
N TYR A 48 11.45 -5.74 -0.90
CA TYR A 48 11.55 -5.32 -2.30
C TYR A 48 10.40 -5.86 -3.12
N MET A 49 9.71 -4.97 -3.83
CA MET A 49 8.71 -5.37 -4.82
C MET A 49 9.35 -5.52 -6.20
N VAL A 50 8.95 -6.58 -6.89
CA VAL A 50 9.42 -6.87 -8.25
C VAL A 50 8.50 -6.21 -9.25
N CYS A 51 9.06 -5.39 -10.14
CA CYS A 51 8.30 -4.78 -11.23
C CYS A 51 7.78 -5.89 -12.16
N PRO A 52 6.46 -5.97 -12.42
CA PRO A 52 5.89 -6.98 -13.29
C PRO A 52 6.28 -6.80 -14.77
N GLY A 53 6.74 -5.60 -15.16
CA GLY A 53 7.17 -5.32 -16.53
C GLY A 53 8.62 -5.71 -16.84
N CYS A 54 9.56 -5.42 -15.94
CA CYS A 54 11.00 -5.60 -16.21
C CYS A 54 11.78 -6.42 -15.17
N GLY A 55 11.12 -6.92 -14.12
CA GLY A 55 11.76 -7.73 -13.07
C GLY A 55 12.68 -6.95 -12.11
N LYS A 56 12.86 -5.64 -12.30
CA LYS A 56 13.64 -4.81 -11.37
C LYS A 56 13.02 -4.82 -9.98
N ARG A 57 13.89 -4.82 -8.97
CA ARG A 57 13.50 -4.73 -7.56
C ARG A 57 13.41 -3.27 -7.14
N HIS A 58 12.32 -2.90 -6.48
CA HIS A 58 12.05 -1.57 -5.97
C HIS A 58 11.93 -1.59 -4.46
N ASP A 59 12.65 -0.69 -3.79
CA ASP A 59 12.36 -0.34 -2.41
C ASP A 59 11.23 0.69 -2.40
N PRO A 60 10.03 0.32 -1.93
CA PRO A 60 8.89 1.22 -2.02
C PRO A 60 9.00 2.37 -1.02
N LYS A 61 9.81 2.28 0.05
CA LYS A 61 10.03 3.41 0.97
C LYS A 61 10.54 4.68 0.28
N ASN A 62 11.26 4.51 -0.84
CA ASN A 62 11.89 5.61 -1.56
C ASN A 62 11.11 6.03 -2.81
N ARG A 63 10.00 5.35 -3.14
CA ARG A 63 9.29 5.53 -4.42
C ARG A 63 7.77 5.37 -4.31
N LEU A 64 7.21 5.35 -3.11
CA LEU A 64 5.77 5.19 -2.94
C LEU A 64 5.07 6.51 -3.25
N LEU A 65 4.23 6.51 -4.28
CA LEU A 65 3.30 7.59 -4.52
C LEU A 65 1.97 7.22 -3.88
N GLN A 66 1.43 8.11 -3.06
CA GLN A 66 0.06 7.98 -2.59
C GLN A 66 -0.85 8.79 -3.51
N ILE A 67 -1.90 8.16 -4.02
CA ILE A 67 -2.97 8.86 -4.72
C ILE A 67 -4.28 8.76 -3.93
N GLY A 68 -4.98 9.89 -3.81
CA GLY A 68 -6.28 9.99 -3.18
C GLY A 68 -7.38 10.14 -4.23
N PHE A 69 -8.52 9.51 -3.99
CA PHE A 69 -9.72 9.76 -4.77
C PHE A 69 -10.44 10.99 -4.22
N GLN A 70 -10.58 12.01 -5.06
CA GLN A 70 -11.26 13.25 -4.71
C GLN A 70 -12.78 13.12 -4.88
N ALA A 71 -13.52 13.96 -4.16
CA ALA A 71 -14.99 13.93 -4.18
C ALA A 71 -15.56 14.25 -5.57
N GLU A 72 -14.80 15.01 -6.35
CA GLU A 72 -15.09 15.43 -7.72
C GLU A 72 -14.87 14.30 -8.75
N GLY A 73 -14.46 13.10 -8.31
CA GLY A 73 -14.43 11.90 -9.15
C GLY A 73 -13.12 11.61 -9.88
N TYR A 74 -12.02 12.27 -9.48
CA TYR A 74 -10.70 12.07 -10.08
C TYR A 74 -9.64 11.68 -9.03
N TRP A 75 -8.55 11.06 -9.49
CA TRP A 75 -7.41 10.70 -8.65
C TRP A 75 -6.35 11.79 -8.70
N THR A 76 -5.80 12.15 -7.53
CA THR A 76 -4.68 13.10 -7.39
C THR A 76 -3.55 12.49 -6.61
N VAL A 77 -2.32 12.93 -6.86
CA VAL A 77 -1.19 12.63 -5.99
C VAL A 77 -1.35 13.41 -4.69
N ASP A 78 -1.52 12.68 -3.59
CA ASP A 78 -1.72 13.26 -2.25
C ASP A 78 -0.39 13.64 -1.61
N ASP A 79 0.66 12.85 -1.85
CA ASP A 79 1.98 13.01 -1.23
C ASP A 79 3.07 12.44 -2.17
N CYS A 80 4.23 13.10 -2.22
CA CYS A 80 5.37 12.79 -3.11
C CYS A 80 6.66 12.56 -2.33
#